data_AF-A0A949G3A3-F1
#
_entry.id   AF-A0A949G3A3-F1
#
_cell.length_a   1.000
_cell.length_b   1.000
_cell.length_c   1.000
_cell.angle_alpha   90.00
_cell.angle_beta   90.00
_cell.angle_gamma   90.00
#
_symmetry.space_group_name_H-M   'P 1'
#
loop_
_entity.id
_entity.type
_entity.pdbx_description
1 polymer ?
#
loop_
_entity_poly.entity_id
_entity_poly.type
_entity_poly.pdbx_seq_one_letter_code
_entity_poly.pdbx_strand_id
1 'polypeptide(L)' 'MPNPVLTQAARQKNVANMLATLRIEKLSPSESLKPSLQAYVDGHKTTTDLLNEVKAKYVALRRG' A
#
# COMPACT_ATOMS: atom_id res chain seq x y z
N MET A 1 -3.73 16.32 15.90
CA MET A 1 -2.48 16.78 15.25
C MET A 1 -2.61 16.47 13.76
N PRO A 2 -2.38 17.43 12.84
CA PRO A 2 -2.30 17.09 11.43
C PRO A 2 -1.08 16.17 11.23
N ASN A 3 -1.29 15.01 10.61
CA ASN A 3 -0.16 14.14 10.27
C ASN A 3 0.75 14.90 9.30
N PRO A 4 2.07 14.97 9.56
CA PRO A 4 2.98 15.60 8.63
C PRO A 4 2.86 14.91 7.27
N VAL A 5 2.67 15.70 6.21
CA VAL A 5 2.61 15.18 4.86
C VAL A 5 3.97 14.57 4.55
N LEU A 6 4.02 13.25 4.36
CA LEU A 6 5.24 12.56 3.99
C LEU A 6 5.70 13.04 2.61
N THR A 7 7.00 13.32 2.50
CA THR A 7 7.65 13.59 1.21
C THR A 7 7.59 12.36 0.30
N GLN A 8 7.68 12.57 -1.01
CA GLN A 8 7.72 11.47 -1.98
C GLN A 8 8.87 10.49 -1.69
N ALA A 9 10.06 11.00 -1.34
CA ALA A 9 11.21 10.18 -0.97
C ALA A 9 10.92 9.28 0.26
N ALA A 10 10.25 9.82 1.28
CA ALA A 10 9.84 9.04 2.44
C ALA A 10 8.83 7.94 2.07
N ARG A 11 7.86 8.26 1.19
CA ARG A 11 6.87 7.29 0.70
C ARG A 11 7.52 6.18 -0.12
N GLN A 12 8.46 6.52 -1.00
CA GLN A 12 9.21 5.56 -1.80
C GLN A 12 10.05 4.63 -0.92
N LYS A 13 10.73 5.17 0.10
CA LYS A 13 11.45 4.37 1.09
C LYS A 13 10.53 3.39 1.83
N ASN A 14 9.33 3.83 2.22
CA ASN A 14 8.36 2.97 2.89
C ASN A 14 7.92 1.80 1.99
N VAL A 15 7.63 2.06 0.71
CA VAL A 15 7.26 1.01 -0.25
C VAL A 15 8.44 0.05 -0.50
N ALA A 16 9.65 0.58 -0.67
CA ALA A 16 10.85 -0.25 -0.86
C ALA A 16 11.11 -1.17 0.35
N ASN A 17 10.99 -0.65 1.57
CA ASN A 17 11.14 -1.44 2.79
C ASN A 17 10.08 -2.55 2.87
N MET A 18 8.82 -2.22 2.61
CA MET A 18 7.75 -3.21 2.57
C MET A 18 8.02 -4.32 1.54
N LEU A 19 8.47 -3.96 0.34
CA LEU A 19 8.79 -4.93 -0.71
C LEU A 19 9.97 -5.83 -0.31
N ALA A 20 10.98 -5.26 0.35
CA ALA A 20 12.10 -6.02 0.88
C ALA A 20 11.65 -7.03 1.94
N THR A 21 10.80 -6.63 2.88
CA THR A 21 10.23 -7.55 3.89
C THR A 21 9.45 -8.69 3.23
N LEU A 22 8.57 -8.40 2.27
CA LEU A 22 7.83 -9.45 1.56
C LEU A 22 8.77 -10.41 0.82
N ARG A 23 9.82 -9.89 0.19
CA ARG A 23 10.79 -10.71 -0.55
C ARG A 23 11.57 -11.67 0.36
N ILE A 24 11.92 -11.26 1.58
CA ILE A 24 12.57 -12.13 2.58
C ILE A 24 11.68 -13.35 2.87
N GLU A 25 10.38 -13.10 3.02
CA GLU A 25 9.36 -14.14 3.26
C GLU A 25 8.94 -14.91 1.99
N LYS A 26 9.62 -14.67 0.84
CA LYS A 26 9.26 -15.21 -0.48
C LYS A 26 7.82 -14.88 -0.91
N LEU A 27 7.30 -13.77 -0.42
CA LEU A 27 5.99 -13.23 -0.78
C LEU A 27 6.13 -12.12 -1.81
N SER A 28 5.03 -11.87 -2.53
CA SER A 28 4.90 -10.72 -3.43
C SER A 28 3.54 -10.05 -3.19
N PRO A 29 3.44 -8.72 -3.35
CA PRO A 29 2.15 -8.06 -3.30
C PRO A 29 1.30 -8.51 -4.48
N SER A 30 -0.02 -8.59 -4.25
CA SER A 30 -0.99 -8.85 -5.31
C SER A 30 -0.84 -7.85 -6.46
N GLU A 31 -0.97 -8.32 -7.70
CA GLU A 31 -0.88 -7.47 -8.91
C GLU A 31 -1.82 -6.27 -8.85
N SER A 32 -3.01 -6.44 -8.26
CA SER A 32 -3.96 -5.33 -8.13
C SER A 32 -3.54 -4.24 -7.16
N LEU A 33 -2.60 -4.52 -6.26
CA LEU A 33 -2.10 -3.56 -5.28
C LEU A 33 -1.00 -2.66 -5.87
N LYS A 34 -0.31 -3.09 -6.93
CA LYS A 34 0.76 -2.33 -7.61
C LYS A 34 0.34 -0.90 -8.00
N PRO A 35 -0.77 -0.66 -8.72
CA PRO A 35 -1.17 0.71 -9.09
C PRO A 35 -1.48 1.57 -7.87
N SER A 36 -2.04 0.99 -6.81
CA SER A 36 -2.34 1.72 -5.58
C SER A 36 -1.09 2.07 -4.79
N LEU A 37 -0.08 1.19 -4.74
CA LEU A 37 1.22 1.50 -4.15
C LEU A 37 1.91 2.66 -4.89
N GLN A 38 1.83 2.70 -6.21
CA GLN A 38 2.36 3.81 -7.01
C GLN A 38 1.63 5.11 -6.67
N ALA A 39 0.29 5.10 -6.63
CA ALA A 39 -0.50 6.27 -6.22
C ALA A 39 -0.19 6.74 -4.79
N TYR A 40 0.19 5.83 -3.88
CA TYR A 40 0.68 6.20 -2.55
C TYR A 40 2.05 6.90 -2.61
N VAL A 41 2.99 6.41 -3.44
CA VAL A 41 4.30 7.05 -3.66
C VAL A 41 4.12 8.46 -4.22
N ASP A 42 3.26 8.61 -5.22
CA ASP A 42 2.96 9.88 -5.89
C ASP A 42 2.17 10.86 -5.00
N GLY A 43 1.76 10.42 -3.80
CA GLY A 43 1.05 11.25 -2.84
C GLY A 43 -0.45 11.39 -3.10
N HIS A 44 -0.99 10.70 -4.11
CA HIS A 44 -2.42 10.66 -4.40
C HIS A 44 -3.23 9.81 -3.42
N LYS A 45 -2.57 8.85 -2.73
CA LYS A 45 -3.21 7.99 -1.71
C LYS A 45 -2.47 8.01 -0.38
N THR A 46 -3.21 7.68 0.66
CA THR A 46 -2.71 7.40 2.02
C THR A 46 -2.68 5.90 2.28
N THR A 47 -2.00 5.48 3.34
CA THR A 47 -2.04 4.08 3.79
C THR A 47 -3.46 3.63 4.19
N THR A 48 -4.31 4.55 4.67
CA THR A 48 -5.71 4.27 4.97
C THR A 48 -6.49 3.94 3.70
N ASP A 49 -6.25 4.65 2.59
CA ASP A 49 -6.89 4.36 1.30
C ASP A 49 -6.49 2.97 0.79
N LEU A 50 -5.19 2.63 0.87
CA LEU A 50 -4.69 1.30 0.53
C LEU A 50 -5.36 0.20 1.35
N LEU A 51 -5.51 0.41 2.65
CA LEU A 51 -6.14 -0.56 3.55
C LEU A 51 -7.62 -0.74 3.20
N ASN A 52 -8.34 0.34 2.90
CA ASN A 52 -9.74 0.30 2.52
C ASN A 52 -9.95 -0.43 1.18
N GLU A 53 -9.07 -0.23 0.20
CA GLU A 53 -9.12 -0.94 -1.08
C GLU A 53 -8.89 -2.45 -0.93
N VAL A 54 -7.90 -2.84 -0.13
CA VAL A 54 -7.64 -4.24 0.18
C VAL A 54 -8.84 -4.86 0.90
N LYS A 55 -9.40 -4.18 1.91
CA LYS A 55 -10.60 -4.64 2.60
C LYS A 55 -11.78 -4.79 1.63
N ALA A 56 -12.06 -3.78 0.82
CA ALA A 56 -13.17 -3.82 -0.14
C ALA A 56 -13.03 -5.01 -1.09
N LYS A 57 -11.82 -5.27 -1.59
CA LYS A 57 -11.57 -6.38 -2.51
C LYS A 57 -11.74 -7.76 -1.88
N TYR A 58 -11.21 -7.98 -0.67
CA TYR A 58 -11.16 -9.32 -0.06
C TYR A 58 -12.27 -9.60 0.96
N VAL A 59 -12.85 -8.58 1.60
CA VAL A 59 -13.98 -8.74 2.54
C VAL A 59 -15.30 -8.89 1.79
N ALA A 60 -15.49 -8.20 0.65
CA ALA A 60 -16.68 -8.40 -0.19
C ALA A 60 -16.80 -9.84 -0.69
N LEU A 61 -15.67 -10.52 -0.94
CA LEU A 61 -15.63 -11.93 -1.37
C LEU A 61 -16.00 -12.94 -0.27
N ARG A 62 -16.02 -12.56 1.02
CA ARG A 62 -16.25 -13.48 2.16
C ARG A 62 -17.70 -13.54 2.65
N ARG A 63 -18.65 -12.86 1.98
CA ARG A 63 -20.07 -12.83 2.36
C ARG A 63 -20.98 -13.72 1.47
N GLY A 64 -20.39 -14.69 0.77
CA GLY A 64 -21.12 -15.71 0.01
C GLY A 64 -21.13 -17.04 0.74
#